data_AF-A0A7Y0SE70-F1
#
_entry.id   AF-A0A7Y0SE70-F1
#
_cell.length_a   1.000
_cell.length_b   1.000
_cell.length_c   1.000
_cell.angle_alpha   90.00
_cell.angle_beta   90.00
_cell.angle_gamma   90.00
#
_symmetry.space_group_name_H-M   'P 1'
#
loop_
_entity.id
_entity.type
_entity.pdbx_description
1 polymer ?
#
loop_
_entity_poly.entity_id
_entity_poly.type
_entity_poly.pdbx_seq_one_letter_code
_entity_poly.pdbx_strand_id
1 'polypeptide(L)'
;DKLHVHSCIGLPLLIDDQLIGAITIDAFDPNQFDGLRNQELRFVSALAAGGLHTALLLEQLETQASLPRDSYAEKRTLSNEIIGNSQGMKN
;
A
#
# COMPACT_ATOMS: atom_id res chain seq x y z
N ASP A 1 22.20 -35.63 -7.70
CA ASP A 1 22.36 -34.17 -7.70
C ASP A 1 22.42 -33.65 -6.28
N LYS A 2 23.55 -33.03 -5.89
CA LYS A 2 23.70 -32.38 -4.58
C LYS A 2 23.05 -31.00 -4.68
N LEU A 3 22.00 -30.78 -3.88
CA LEU A 3 21.46 -29.44 -3.62
C LEU A 3 22.63 -28.58 -3.12
N HIS A 4 23.00 -27.56 -3.87
CA HIS A 4 24.06 -26.64 -3.46
C HIS A 4 23.57 -25.97 -2.19
N VAL A 5 24.33 -26.12 -1.10
CA VAL A 5 24.00 -25.56 0.20
C VAL A 5 23.77 -24.06 0.01
N HIS A 6 22.69 -23.50 0.55
CA HIS A 6 22.33 -22.11 0.38
C HIS A 6 21.79 -21.57 1.72
N SER A 7 22.20 -20.36 2.09
CA SER A 7 21.71 -19.64 3.26
C SER A 7 20.58 -18.70 2.84
N CYS A 8 19.49 -18.68 3.60
CA CYS A 8 18.30 -17.86 3.32
C CYS A 8 17.87 -17.11 4.59
N ILE A 9 17.48 -15.84 4.45
CA ILE A 9 16.83 -15.06 5.49
C ILE A 9 15.48 -14.57 4.98
N GLY A 10 14.44 -14.78 5.78
CA GLY A 10 13.13 -14.18 5.59
C GLY A 10 12.87 -13.12 6.67
N LEU A 11 12.56 -11.89 6.25
CA LEU A 11 12.20 -10.79 7.12
C LEU A 11 10.72 -10.45 6.92
N PRO A 12 9.83 -10.78 7.87
CA PRO A 12 8.43 -10.40 7.76
C PRO A 12 8.29 -8.87 7.86
N LEU A 13 7.40 -8.29 7.07
CA LEU A 13 7.07 -6.86 7.14
C LEU A 13 5.72 -6.72 7.84
N LEU A 14 5.74 -6.23 9.07
CA LEU A 14 4.59 -6.16 9.96
C LEU A 14 4.23 -4.71 10.28
N ILE A 15 2.94 -4.38 10.27
CA ILE A 15 2.37 -3.13 10.79
C ILE A 15 1.20 -3.52 11.70
N ASP A 16 1.19 -3.06 12.95
CA ASP A 16 0.15 -3.41 13.93
C ASP A 16 -0.14 -4.92 13.99
N ASP A 17 0.93 -5.73 14.02
CA ASP A 17 0.93 -7.21 13.97
C ASP A 17 0.31 -7.83 12.70
N GLN A 18 -0.07 -7.03 11.70
CA GLN A 18 -0.51 -7.50 10.40
C GLN A 18 0.67 -7.67 9.44
N LEU A 19 0.80 -8.87 8.85
CA LEU A 19 1.77 -9.14 7.80
C LEU A 19 1.34 -8.47 6.49
N ILE A 20 2.15 -7.53 6.02
CA ILE A 20 1.92 -6.79 4.77
C ILE A 20 2.91 -7.17 3.66
N GLY A 21 3.94 -7.96 3.96
CA GLY A 21 4.92 -8.43 2.99
C GLY A 21 6.08 -9.18 3.63
N ALA A 22 7.10 -9.51 2.83
CA ALA A 22 8.35 -10.09 3.29
C ALA A 22 9.53 -9.65 2.42
N ILE A 23 10.71 -9.54 3.02
CA ILE A 23 11.99 -9.48 2.29
C ILE A 23 12.66 -10.85 2.40
N THR A 24 13.14 -11.37 1.28
CA THR A 24 13.98 -12.58 1.23
C THR A 24 15.40 -12.20 0.81
N ILE A 25 16.39 -12.74 1.52
CA ILE A 25 17.82 -12.54 1.22
C ILE A 25 18.45 -13.91 1.10
N ASP A 26 19.16 -14.13 0.01
CA ASP A 26 19.58 -15.44 -0.47
C ASP A 26 21.08 -15.44 -0.80
N ALA A 27 21.82 -16.46 -0.34
CA ALA A 27 23.24 -16.63 -0.66
C ALA A 27 23.65 -18.11 -0.82
N PHE A 28 24.53 -18.38 -1.79
CA PHE A 28 25.08 -19.72 -2.03
C PHE A 28 26.09 -20.20 -0.98
N ASP A 29 26.62 -19.31 -0.15
CA ASP A 29 27.47 -19.72 0.97
C ASP A 29 26.59 -19.93 2.22
N PRO A 30 26.58 -21.12 2.86
CA PRO A 30 25.83 -21.38 4.09
C PRO A 30 26.09 -20.37 5.21
N ASN A 31 27.32 -19.83 5.28
CA ASN A 31 27.78 -18.98 6.37
C ASN A 31 27.72 -17.48 6.03
N GLN A 32 27.16 -17.12 4.86
CA GLN A 32 27.16 -15.74 4.35
C GLN A 32 26.55 -14.73 5.33
N PHE A 33 25.63 -15.19 6.18
CA PHE A 33 24.85 -14.35 7.08
C PHE A 33 25.19 -14.50 8.56
N ASP A 34 26.21 -15.29 8.92
CA ASP A 34 26.57 -15.57 10.32
C ASP A 34 26.94 -14.30 11.11
N GLY A 35 27.41 -13.26 10.42
CA GLY A 35 27.73 -11.97 11.02
C GLY A 35 26.52 -11.05 11.27
N LEU A 36 25.34 -11.38 10.74
CA LEU A 36 24.15 -10.53 10.86
C LEU A 36 23.44 -10.79 12.19
N ARG A 37 23.24 -9.74 12.97
CA ARG A 37 22.53 -9.84 14.24
C ARG A 37 21.03 -9.73 13.99
N ASN A 38 20.24 -10.53 14.71
CA ASN A 38 18.77 -10.48 14.65
C ASN A 38 18.21 -9.06 14.86
N GLN A 39 18.85 -8.23 15.68
CA GLN A 39 18.41 -6.85 15.90
C GLN A 39 18.56 -5.97 14.65
N GLU A 40 19.63 -6.14 13.88
CA GLU A 40 19.86 -5.39 12.64
C GLU A 40 18.84 -5.80 11.58
N LEU A 41 18.59 -7.10 11.46
CA LEU A 41 17.57 -7.66 10.58
C LEU A 41 16.16 -7.17 10.92
N ARG A 42 15.83 -7.09 12.22
CA ARG A 42 14.56 -6.51 12.70
C ARG A 42 14.45 -5.03 12.37
N PHE A 43 15.54 -4.28 12.47
CA PHE A 43 15.55 -2.87 12.10
C PHE A 43 15.30 -2.66 10.61
N VAL A 44 15.96 -3.46 9.75
CA VAL A 44 15.71 -3.46 8.30
C VAL A 44 14.25 -3.82 7.98
N SER A 45 13.73 -4.87 8.61
CA SER A 45 12.32 -5.29 8.49
C SER A 45 11.36 -4.16 8.85
N ALA A 46 11.56 -3.48 9.98
CA ALA A 46 10.70 -2.38 10.42
C ALA A 46 10.73 -1.18 9.46
N LEU A 47 11.92 -0.80 8.98
CA LEU A 47 12.07 0.28 7.99
C LEU A 47 11.35 -0.06 6.68
N ALA A 48 11.55 -1.27 6.17
CA ALA A 48 10.91 -1.73 4.94
C ALA A 48 9.39 -1.85 5.10
N ALA A 49 8.90 -2.30 6.26
CA ALA A 49 7.47 -2.34 6.55
C ALA A 49 6.85 -0.94 6.50
N GLY A 50 7.48 0.06 7.12
CA GLY A 50 7.01 1.45 7.05
C GLY A 50 7.00 2.01 5.63
N GLY A 51 8.04 1.72 4.84
CA GLY A 51 8.11 2.11 3.42
C GLY A 51 7.02 1.46 2.57
N LEU A 52 6.85 0.14 2.68
CA LEU A 52 5.82 -0.61 1.95
C LEU A 52 4.41 -0.16 2.35
N HIS A 53 4.16 0.03 3.65
CA HIS A 53 2.89 0.53 4.15
C HIS A 53 2.53 1.89 3.54
N THR A 54 3.51 2.81 3.49
CA THR A 54 3.32 4.12 2.88
C THR A 54 2.99 4.00 1.39
N ALA A 55 3.71 3.15 0.65
CA ALA A 55 3.45 2.93 -0.77
C ALA A 55 2.04 2.37 -1.02
N LEU A 56 1.60 1.38 -0.22
CA LEU A 56 0.26 0.80 -0.32
C LEU A 56 -0.84 1.82 0.00
N LEU A 57 -0.64 2.69 1.00
CA LEU A 57 -1.58 3.76 1.30
C LEU A 57 -1.69 4.77 0.16
N LEU A 58 -0.56 5.14 -0.47
CA LEU A 58 -0.56 6.03 -1.63
C LEU A 58 -1.31 5.41 -2.81
N GLU A 59 -1.05 4.14 -3.12
CA GLU A 59 -1.75 3.41 -4.18
C GLU A 59 -3.27 3.33 -3.94
N GLN A 60 -3.69 3.12 -2.69
CA GLN A 60 -5.11 3.13 -2.31
C GLN A 60 -5.76 4.51 -2.51
N LEU A 61 -5.06 5.59 -2.15
CA LEU A 61 -5.54 6.96 -2.35
C LEU A 61 -5.67 7.29 -3.84
N GLU A 62 -4.69 6.91 -4.67
CA GLU A 62 -4.73 7.10 -6.11
C GLU A 62 -5.89 6.34 -6.76
N THR A 63 -6.12 5.08 -6.36
CA THR A 63 -7.22 4.25 -6.85
C THR A 63 -8.59 4.83 -6.50
N GLN A 64 -8.73 5.45 -5.32
CA GLN A 64 -9.99 6.11 -4.92
C GLN A 64 -10.20 7.44 -5.65
N ALA A 65 -9.13 8.20 -5.89
CA ALA A 65 -9.19 9.48 -6.59
C ALA A 65 -9.44 9.33 -8.10
N SER A 66 -9.11 8.18 -8.68
CA SER A 66 -9.32 7.85 -10.10
C SER A 66 -10.72 7.28 -10.42
N LEU A 67 -11.62 7.22 -9.43
CA LEU A 67 -13.06 7.04 -9.70
C LEU A 67 -13.57 8.20 -10.59
N PRO A 68 -14.15 7.92 -11.78
CA PRO A 68 -14.49 8.95 -12.73
C PRO A 68 -15.42 10.01 -12.15
N ARG A 69 -14.95 11.25 -12.16
CA ARG A 69 -15.76 12.46 -11.90
C ARG A 69 -16.74 12.76 -13.04
N ASP A 70 -16.89 11.84 -13.99
CA ASP A 70 -17.67 12.03 -15.21
C ASP A 70 -19.18 11.79 -15.01
N SER A 71 -19.60 11.13 -13.93
CA SER A 71 -21.02 10.80 -13.72
C SER A 71 -21.87 11.99 -13.20
N TYR A 72 -21.25 13.09 -12.79
CA TYR A 72 -21.96 14.25 -12.22
C TYR A 72 -22.13 15.43 -13.20
N ALA A 73 -21.43 15.41 -14.34
CA ALA A 73 -21.53 16.50 -15.32
C ALA A 73 -22.68 16.29 -16.32
N GLU A 74 -23.02 15.06 -16.68
CA GLU A 74 -23.97 14.79 -17.77
C GLU A 74 -25.45 14.98 -17.37
N LYS A 75 -25.79 14.88 -16.07
CA LYS A 75 -27.17 15.07 -15.60
C LYS A 75 -27.60 16.53 -15.41
N ARG A 76 -26.69 17.50 -15.43
CA ARG A 76 -27.03 18.92 -15.20
C ARG A 76 -27.54 19.65 -16.45
N THR A 77 -27.27 19.12 -17.65
CA THR A 77 -27.67 19.80 -18.90
C THR A 77 -29.13 19.53 -19.30
N LEU A 78 -29.77 18.48 -18.77
CA LEU A 78 -31.17 18.12 -19.10
C LEU A 78 -32.19 18.52 -18.01
N SER A 79 -31.78 19.22 -16.96
CA SER A 79 -32.66 19.59 -15.84
C SER A 79 -32.37 21.01 -15.39
N ASN A 80 -32.47 21.96 -16.32
CA ASN A 80 -32.37 23.39 -16.02
C ASN A 80 -33.71 23.96 -15.51
N GLU A 81 -34.44 23.19 -14.70
CA GLU A 81 -35.52 23.75 -13.87
C GLU A 81 -34.92 24.20 -12.55
N ILE A 82 -35.00 25.51 -12.29
CA ILE A 82 -34.69 26.07 -10.99
C ILE A 82 -35.82 25.69 -10.03
N ILE A 83 -35.76 24.51 -9.43
CA ILE A 83 -36.70 24.12 -8.37
C ILE A 83 -36.24 24.74 -7.05
N GLY A 84 -36.78 25.92 -6.74
CA GLY A 84 -36.60 26.59 -5.45
C GLY A 84 -37.93 26.67 -4.69
N ASN A 85 -37.99 26.11 -3.48
CA ASN A 85 -39.19 26.15 -2.63
C ASN A 85 -39.09 27.23 -1.52
N SER A 86 -38.33 28.29 -1.76
CA SER A 86 -38.14 29.37 -0.80
C SER A 86 -39.30 30.38 -0.88
N GLN A 87 -39.68 30.95 0.26
CA GLN A 87 -40.80 31.91 0.33
C GLN A 87 -40.54 33.22 -0.45
N GLY A 88 -39.27 33.51 -0.78
CA GLY A 88 -38.91 34.67 -1.61
C GLY A 88 -39.03 34.47 -3.12
N MET A 89 -39.42 33.27 -3.59
CA MET A 89 -39.58 32.95 -5.01
C MET A 89 -41.05 32.86 -5.48
N LYS A 90 -42.02 33.09 -4.59
CA LYS A 90 -43.44 33.18 -4.95
C LYS A 90 -43.78 34.64 -5.24
N ASN A 91 -43.81 35.02 -6.52
CA ASN A 91 -44.48 36.23 -6.99
C ASN A 91 -45.90 35.89 -7.41
#